data_AF-A0A2N2HT85-F1
#
_entry.id   AF-A0A2N2HT85-F1
#
_cell.length_a   1.000
_cell.length_b   1.000
_cell.length_c   1.000
_cell.angle_alpha   90.00
_cell.angle_beta   90.00
_cell.angle_gamma   90.00
#
_symmetry.space_group_name_H-M   'P 1'
#
loop_
_entity.id
_entity.type
_entity.pdbx_description
1 polymer ?
#
loop_
_entity_poly.entity_id
_entity_poly.type
_entity_poly.pdbx_seq_one_letter_code
_entity_poly.pdbx_strand_id
1 'polypeptide(L)'
;RPDDRKLLTRLMQLYSESKDWSKLVEVVLKLADFVQDPKQKAKYIHTAAIVTGQQLEDNDKALEFLDKVRELDPEFEAAVTESLKLREKKGDHEGVEKLLKVKLERATEKDDRDTVLATFDALGVLYQDKLGWMSDAIDAFEAAQMLDPDNAKRNGLLAEMYASNPAEYLEKAVAAQRGLLIRSPNNPEPYKLLRRLYTEAKRADGAWCLCQALAVLNLAEPDEDRFYRRMRSETAAPAQDRLSADDWTKNLVHADADPILTALLAVIEPAVLATRADTLENLGYDPRYAIDLSLHPYPMSQTIYYAAGVLGMDPPPTFQNINDEGGISFLHAQIPSIVLGRAAFEVEVPNQAAAFIVGRHLSYYRPGLYIRHLVPTGTGLKAWVFAAIKMNSPQFPITPDLEGPVADNLNALGVHLSGPARERLASLVSKLLQSSGAMNLKKWVAAVDLTADRAGLLVAHDLEIATDMIKASDESVSPVPHKDRLRELVLFSISEQYMTLRQRLGIAIDS
;
A
#
# COMPACT_ATOMS: atom_id res chain seq x y z
N ARG A 1 57.92 -37.65 33.20
CA ARG A 1 56.56 -37.90 33.76
C ARG A 1 55.62 -38.08 32.58
N PRO A 2 54.64 -39.00 32.62
CA PRO A 2 53.71 -39.27 31.51
C PRO A 2 52.89 -38.05 31.06
N ASP A 3 52.87 -37.00 31.90
CA ASP A 3 52.02 -35.81 31.77
C ASP A 3 52.77 -34.56 31.25
N ASP A 4 53.94 -34.74 30.62
CA ASP A 4 54.69 -33.62 30.06
C ASP A 4 54.01 -33.09 28.78
N ARG A 5 53.52 -31.85 28.81
CA ARG A 5 52.84 -31.18 27.69
C ARG A 5 53.63 -31.26 26.39
N LYS A 6 54.97 -31.21 26.44
CA LYS A 6 55.83 -31.35 25.24
C LYS A 6 55.80 -32.77 24.65
N LEU A 7 55.66 -33.78 25.51
CA LEU A 7 55.59 -35.19 25.12
C LEU A 7 54.22 -35.51 24.52
N LEU A 8 53.15 -34.96 25.10
CA LEU A 8 51.80 -35.06 24.55
C LEU A 8 51.65 -34.35 23.18
N THR A 9 52.29 -33.20 22.97
CA THR A 9 52.31 -32.55 21.64
C THR A 9 53.06 -33.38 20.59
N ARG A 10 54.18 -34.02 20.96
CA ARG A 10 54.88 -34.97 20.07
C ARG A 10 54.05 -36.21 19.76
N LEU A 11 53.33 -36.74 20.74
CA LEU A 11 52.40 -37.87 20.55
C LEU A 11 51.23 -37.49 19.63
N MET A 12 50.70 -36.28 19.75
CA MET A 12 49.66 -35.77 18.84
C MET A 12 50.14 -35.74 17.39
N GLN A 13 51.37 -35.29 17.14
CA GLN A 13 51.95 -35.29 15.79
C GLN A 13 52.18 -36.73 15.27
N LEU A 14 52.73 -37.61 16.11
CA LEU A 14 52.97 -39.01 15.76
C LEU A 14 51.68 -39.76 15.42
N TYR A 15 50.62 -39.61 16.22
CA TYR A 15 49.35 -40.29 15.98
C TYR A 15 48.57 -39.72 14.79
N SER A 16 48.75 -38.43 14.49
CA SER A 16 48.25 -37.82 13.25
C SER A 16 48.96 -38.41 12.02
N GLU A 17 50.29 -38.55 12.06
CA GLU A 17 51.09 -39.15 10.98
C GLU A 17 50.82 -40.66 10.81
N SER A 18 50.58 -41.39 11.90
CA SER A 18 50.26 -42.82 11.87
C SER A 18 48.78 -43.13 11.60
N LYS A 19 47.94 -42.10 11.40
CA LYS A 19 46.48 -42.21 11.22
C LYS A 19 45.76 -43.00 12.33
N ASP A 20 46.31 -42.99 13.56
CA ASP A 20 45.71 -43.65 14.72
C ASP A 20 44.77 -42.66 15.43
N TRP A 21 43.60 -42.45 14.81
CA TRP A 21 42.67 -41.37 15.17
C TRP A 21 42.06 -41.52 16.57
N SER A 22 41.88 -42.75 17.05
CA SER A 22 41.34 -43.00 18.39
C SER A 22 42.31 -42.55 19.49
N LYS A 23 43.60 -42.91 19.36
CA LYS A 23 44.66 -42.46 20.26
C LYS A 23 44.94 -40.97 20.13
N LEU A 24 44.81 -40.42 18.91
CA LEU A 24 44.91 -38.97 18.70
C LEU A 24 43.87 -38.21 19.54
N VAL A 25 42.61 -38.63 19.49
CA VAL A 25 41.52 -38.03 20.31
C VAL A 25 41.83 -38.14 21.80
N GLU A 26 42.31 -39.30 22.28
CA GLU A 26 42.67 -39.49 23.70
C GLU A 26 43.79 -38.53 24.14
N VAL A 27 44.84 -38.38 23.33
CA VAL A 27 45.96 -37.45 23.62
C VAL A 27 45.49 -35.99 23.59
N VAL A 28 44.64 -35.62 22.64
CA VAL A 28 44.09 -34.26 22.54
C VAL A 28 43.20 -33.92 23.75
N LEU A 29 42.38 -34.86 24.22
CA LEU A 29 41.57 -34.67 25.42
C LEU A 29 42.43 -34.58 26.69
N LYS A 30 43.46 -35.43 26.82
CA LYS A 30 44.44 -35.32 27.91
C LYS A 30 45.15 -33.97 27.90
N LEU A 31 45.54 -33.45 26.73
CA LEU A 31 46.10 -32.10 26.60
C LEU A 31 45.11 -31.03 27.07
N ALA A 32 43.82 -31.16 26.74
CA ALA A 32 42.77 -30.25 27.15
C ALA A 32 42.61 -30.19 28.69
N ASP A 33 42.83 -31.30 29.41
CA ASP A 33 42.74 -31.34 30.87
C ASP A 33 43.85 -30.55 31.58
N PHE A 34 45.01 -30.37 30.93
CA PHE A 34 46.11 -29.55 31.45
C PHE A 34 45.97 -28.06 31.11
N VAL A 35 44.98 -27.69 30.30
CA VAL A 35 44.73 -26.29 29.90
C VAL A 35 43.74 -25.64 30.87
N GLN A 36 44.20 -24.58 31.53
CA GLN A 36 43.40 -23.84 32.52
C GLN A 36 42.50 -22.77 31.88
N ASP A 37 42.91 -22.22 30.73
CA ASP A 37 42.12 -21.23 30.00
C ASP A 37 40.96 -21.91 29.25
N PRO A 38 39.68 -21.61 29.57
CA PRO A 38 38.51 -22.22 28.94
C PRO A 38 38.50 -22.08 27.42
N LYS A 39 38.92 -20.93 26.87
CA LYS A 39 38.94 -20.69 25.42
C LYS A 39 39.99 -21.54 24.72
N GLN A 40 41.16 -21.71 25.33
CA GLN A 40 42.17 -22.64 24.80
C GLN A 40 41.73 -24.10 24.95
N LYS A 41 41.08 -24.47 26.07
CA LYS A 41 40.54 -25.82 26.28
C LYS A 41 39.50 -26.18 25.22
N ALA A 42 38.61 -25.24 24.90
CA ALA A 42 37.62 -25.36 23.83
C ALA A 42 38.25 -25.67 22.46
N LYS A 43 39.39 -25.05 22.11
CA LYS A 43 40.12 -25.34 20.85
C LYS A 43 40.64 -26.78 20.75
N TYR A 44 41.12 -27.35 21.85
CA TYR A 44 41.56 -28.75 21.87
C TYR A 44 40.37 -29.71 21.74
N ILE A 45 39.29 -29.47 22.49
CA ILE A 45 38.09 -30.31 22.43
C ILE A 45 37.42 -30.22 21.04
N HIS A 46 37.45 -29.05 20.39
CA HIS A 46 36.99 -28.89 19.02
C HIS A 46 37.82 -29.72 18.02
N THR A 47 39.15 -29.76 18.18
CA THR A 47 40.00 -30.64 17.37
C THR A 47 39.62 -32.11 17.56
N ALA A 48 39.38 -32.53 18.81
CA ALA A 48 38.89 -33.88 19.11
C ALA A 48 37.53 -34.16 18.46
N ALA A 49 36.61 -33.19 18.46
CA ALA A 49 35.31 -33.32 17.79
C ALA A 49 35.44 -33.52 16.28
N ILE A 50 36.28 -32.72 15.61
CA ILE A 50 36.52 -32.84 14.15
C ILE A 50 37.07 -34.21 13.80
N VAL A 51 38.12 -34.66 14.50
CA VAL A 51 38.74 -35.98 14.23
C VAL A 51 37.72 -37.09 14.47
N THR A 52 36.92 -36.99 15.53
CA THR A 52 35.90 -37.99 15.87
C THR A 52 34.80 -38.06 14.80
N GLY A 53 34.28 -36.91 14.35
CA GLY A 53 33.22 -36.88 13.34
C GLY A 53 33.70 -37.23 11.93
N GLN A 54 34.90 -36.80 11.53
CA GLN A 54 35.39 -36.97 10.17
C GLN A 54 36.14 -38.29 9.94
N GLN A 55 36.96 -38.72 10.91
CA GLN A 55 37.87 -39.86 10.72
C GLN A 55 37.38 -41.13 11.43
N LEU A 56 36.66 -40.99 12.54
CA LEU A 56 36.06 -42.11 13.26
C LEU A 56 34.59 -42.34 12.88
N GLU A 57 34.00 -41.43 12.11
CA GLU A 57 32.58 -41.42 11.69
C GLU A 57 31.59 -41.53 12.87
N ASP A 58 32.04 -41.23 14.09
CA ASP A 58 31.25 -41.29 15.32
C ASP A 58 30.61 -39.91 15.56
N ASN A 59 29.53 -39.65 14.84
CA ASN A 59 28.84 -38.36 14.87
C ASN A 59 28.26 -38.04 16.26
N ASP A 60 27.86 -39.04 17.03
CA ASP A 60 27.27 -38.85 18.36
C ASP A 60 28.31 -38.33 19.36
N LYS A 61 29.48 -38.97 19.42
CA LYS A 61 30.57 -38.48 20.27
C LYS A 61 31.11 -37.12 19.80
N ALA A 62 31.14 -36.88 18.50
CA ALA A 62 31.54 -35.59 17.97
C ALA A 62 30.58 -34.47 18.42
N LEU A 63 29.26 -34.71 18.43
CA LEU A 63 28.28 -33.75 18.97
C LEU A 63 28.46 -33.52 20.47
N GLU A 64 28.70 -34.55 21.27
CA GLU A 64 29.00 -34.40 22.70
C GLU A 64 30.25 -33.51 22.95
N PHE A 65 31.29 -33.67 22.13
CA PHE A 65 32.46 -32.80 22.21
C PHE A 65 32.13 -31.36 21.79
N LEU A 66 31.32 -31.15 20.75
CA LEU A 66 30.90 -29.81 20.32
C LEU A 66 30.01 -29.11 21.35
N ASP A 67 29.13 -29.83 22.05
CA ASP A 67 28.34 -29.27 23.14
C ASP A 67 29.23 -28.83 24.31
N LYS A 68 30.24 -29.62 24.69
CA LYS A 68 31.26 -29.22 25.68
C LYS A 68 32.07 -28.00 25.22
N VAL A 69 32.39 -27.89 23.93
CA VAL A 69 33.06 -26.72 23.38
C VAL A 69 32.20 -25.47 23.57
N ARG A 70 30.88 -25.56 23.33
CA ARG A 70 29.94 -24.45 23.48
C ARG A 70 29.72 -24.04 24.94
N GLU A 71 29.82 -24.97 25.88
CA GLU A 71 29.81 -24.66 27.33
C GLU A 71 31.07 -23.89 27.76
N LEU A 72 32.23 -24.24 27.20
CA LEU A 72 33.52 -23.63 27.56
C LEU A 72 33.79 -22.29 26.86
N ASP A 73 33.43 -22.20 25.58
CA ASP A 73 33.54 -20.99 24.78
C ASP A 73 32.25 -20.80 23.96
N PRO A 74 31.24 -20.13 24.54
CA PRO A 74 30.03 -19.72 23.85
C PRO A 74 30.31 -19.01 22.51
N GLU A 75 31.40 -18.25 22.37
CA GLU A 75 31.66 -17.45 21.19
C GLU A 75 32.36 -18.22 20.06
N PHE A 76 32.58 -19.53 20.22
CA PHE A 76 33.33 -20.30 19.25
C PHE A 76 32.47 -20.71 18.03
N GLU A 77 32.30 -19.78 17.08
CA GLU A 77 31.45 -19.93 15.88
C GLU A 77 31.75 -21.17 15.03
N ALA A 78 33.02 -21.61 14.97
CA ALA A 78 33.40 -22.80 14.22
C ALA A 78 32.72 -24.06 14.79
N ALA A 79 32.60 -24.17 16.12
CA ALA A 79 31.95 -25.30 16.77
C ALA A 79 30.43 -25.29 16.55
N VAL A 80 29.81 -24.11 16.53
CA VAL A 80 28.38 -23.95 16.18
C VAL A 80 28.14 -24.39 14.74
N THR A 81 28.97 -23.92 13.81
CA THR A 81 28.85 -24.25 12.39
C THR A 81 29.03 -25.76 12.12
N GLU A 82 30.01 -26.40 12.75
CA GLU A 82 30.20 -27.85 12.62
C GLU A 82 29.09 -28.65 13.31
N SER A 83 28.56 -28.19 14.44
CA SER A 83 27.43 -28.83 15.12
C SER A 83 26.16 -28.79 14.27
N LEU A 84 25.87 -27.66 13.60
CA LEU A 84 24.76 -27.54 12.65
C LEU A 84 24.88 -28.57 11.51
N LYS A 85 26.03 -28.60 10.82
CA LYS A 85 26.27 -29.55 9.71
C LYS A 85 26.09 -31.01 10.14
N LEU A 86 26.61 -31.35 11.31
CA LEU A 86 26.59 -32.72 11.82
C LEU A 86 25.17 -33.14 12.23
N ARG A 87 24.41 -32.26 12.87
CA ARG A 87 22.99 -32.47 13.20
C ARG A 87 22.12 -32.56 11.95
N GLU A 88 22.36 -31.72 10.95
CA GLU A 88 21.69 -31.80 9.64
C GLU A 88 21.94 -33.14 8.96
N LYS A 89 23.19 -33.63 8.93
CA LYS A 89 23.53 -34.95 8.36
C LYS A 89 22.83 -36.10 9.07
N LYS A 90 22.62 -35.97 10.39
CA LYS A 90 21.90 -36.97 11.21
C LYS A 90 20.38 -36.88 11.07
N GLY A 91 19.85 -35.78 10.54
CA GLY A 91 18.41 -35.50 10.53
C GLY A 91 17.87 -35.05 11.90
N ASP A 92 18.74 -34.57 12.81
CA ASP A 92 18.34 -34.04 14.12
C ASP A 92 17.83 -32.60 13.98
N HIS A 93 16.63 -32.45 13.42
CA HIS A 93 16.03 -31.15 13.11
C HIS A 93 15.73 -30.31 14.36
N GLU A 94 15.30 -30.93 15.46
CA GLU A 94 15.08 -30.24 16.74
C GLU A 94 16.39 -29.71 17.34
N GLY A 95 17.49 -30.45 17.21
CA GLY A 95 18.81 -30.01 17.62
C GLY A 95 19.31 -28.83 16.80
N VAL A 96 19.07 -28.84 15.48
CA VAL A 96 19.37 -27.71 14.59
C VAL A 96 18.57 -26.47 15.01
N GLU A 97 17.27 -26.62 15.24
CA GLU A 97 16.39 -25.52 15.67
C GLU A 97 16.88 -24.87 16.97
N LYS A 98 17.14 -25.67 18.01
CA LYS A 98 17.66 -25.18 19.30
C LYS A 98 18.97 -24.42 19.14
N LEU A 99 19.86 -24.91 18.27
CA LEU A 99 21.15 -24.29 18.03
C LEU A 99 21.02 -22.97 17.24
N LEU A 100 20.12 -22.91 16.25
CA LEU A 100 19.80 -21.69 15.52
C LEU A 100 19.15 -20.64 16.44
N LYS A 101 18.26 -21.02 17.36
CA LYS A 101 17.67 -20.10 18.35
C LYS A 101 18.74 -19.46 19.25
N VAL A 102 19.68 -20.27 19.78
CA VAL A 102 20.80 -19.74 20.56
C VAL A 102 21.69 -18.82 19.73
N LYS A 103 21.92 -19.15 18.45
CA LYS A 103 22.68 -18.28 17.53
C LYS A 103 21.96 -16.95 17.29
N LEU A 104 20.65 -16.98 17.13
CA LEU A 104 19.80 -15.81 16.93
C LEU A 104 19.82 -14.88 18.15
N GLU A 105 19.64 -15.42 19.35
CA GLU A 105 19.68 -14.66 20.62
C GLU A 105 21.01 -13.90 20.74
N ARG A 106 22.13 -14.59 20.52
CA ARG A 106 23.47 -13.99 20.60
C ARG A 106 23.74 -12.96 19.51
N ALA A 107 23.30 -13.22 18.28
CA ALA A 107 23.45 -12.26 17.20
C ALA A 107 22.65 -10.98 17.48
N THR A 108 21.47 -11.12 18.10
CA THR A 108 20.63 -10.01 18.54
C THR A 108 21.31 -9.22 19.68
N GLU A 109 21.90 -9.90 20.66
CA GLU A 109 22.66 -9.26 21.74
C GLU A 109 23.89 -8.48 21.22
N LYS A 110 24.49 -8.95 20.13
CA LYS A 110 25.67 -8.33 19.49
C LYS A 110 25.32 -7.27 18.43
N ASP A 111 24.03 -7.03 18.19
CA ASP A 111 23.53 -6.17 17.10
C ASP A 111 24.08 -6.56 15.71
N ASP A 112 24.34 -7.85 15.50
CA ASP A 112 24.82 -8.40 14.23
C ASP A 112 23.65 -8.71 13.31
N ARG A 113 23.18 -7.68 12.63
CA ARG A 113 22.01 -7.73 11.74
C ARG A 113 22.13 -8.78 10.64
N ASP A 114 23.32 -8.96 10.07
CA ASP A 114 23.53 -9.91 8.97
C ASP A 114 23.38 -11.36 9.46
N THR A 115 23.93 -11.65 10.64
CA THR A 115 23.77 -12.98 11.26
C THR A 115 22.33 -13.22 11.72
N VAL A 116 21.65 -12.21 12.29
CA VAL A 116 20.23 -12.31 12.65
C VAL A 116 19.38 -12.64 11.42
N LEU A 117 19.58 -11.89 10.32
CA LEU A 117 18.87 -12.10 9.05
C LEU A 117 19.09 -13.52 8.52
N ALA A 118 20.35 -13.96 8.40
CA ALA A 118 20.69 -15.28 7.89
C ALA A 118 20.15 -16.40 8.78
N THR A 119 20.07 -16.18 10.10
CA THR A 119 19.56 -17.17 11.05
C THR A 119 18.04 -17.29 10.97
N PHE A 120 17.31 -16.18 10.80
CA PHE A 120 15.86 -16.24 10.54
C PHE A 120 15.54 -16.94 9.21
N ASP A 121 16.29 -16.65 8.14
CA ASP A 121 16.09 -17.36 6.86
C ASP A 121 16.34 -18.86 7.00
N ALA A 122 17.37 -19.27 7.75
CA ALA A 122 17.66 -20.68 8.02
C ALA A 122 16.56 -21.37 8.86
N LEU A 123 16.04 -20.68 9.88
CA LEU A 123 14.91 -21.16 10.69
C LEU A 123 13.65 -21.31 9.84
N GLY A 124 13.34 -20.33 9.00
CA GLY A 124 12.19 -20.37 8.09
C GLY A 124 12.24 -21.59 7.15
N VAL A 125 13.40 -21.85 6.54
CA VAL A 125 13.62 -23.04 5.69
C VAL A 125 13.51 -24.34 6.50
N LEU A 126 14.07 -24.40 7.70
CA LEU A 126 13.98 -25.58 8.58
C LEU A 126 12.51 -25.89 8.94
N TYR A 127 11.76 -24.86 9.34
CA TYR A 127 10.35 -24.99 9.71
C TYR A 127 9.50 -25.42 8.51
N GLN A 128 9.73 -24.83 7.33
CA GLN A 128 9.01 -25.17 6.10
C GLN A 128 9.33 -26.60 5.61
N ASP A 129 10.60 -26.91 5.39
CA ASP A 129 11.01 -28.09 4.60
C ASP A 129 11.17 -29.35 5.45
N LYS A 130 11.49 -29.22 6.74
CA LYS A 130 11.86 -30.35 7.61
C LYS A 130 10.84 -30.63 8.70
N LEU A 131 10.33 -29.59 9.35
CA LEU A 131 9.41 -29.73 10.48
C LEU A 131 7.93 -29.61 10.07
N GLY A 132 7.64 -29.00 8.92
CA GLY A 132 6.27 -28.76 8.44
C GLY A 132 5.49 -27.77 9.31
N TRP A 133 6.19 -26.95 10.10
CA TRP A 133 5.60 -25.96 11.00
C TRP A 133 5.38 -24.64 10.25
N MET A 134 4.28 -24.58 9.50
CA MET A 134 4.02 -23.47 8.58
C MET A 134 3.90 -22.11 9.28
N SER A 135 3.26 -22.05 10.45
CA SER A 135 3.12 -20.81 11.23
C SER A 135 4.49 -20.27 11.66
N ASP A 136 5.34 -21.13 12.22
CA ASP A 136 6.68 -20.75 12.67
C ASP A 136 7.59 -20.37 11.49
N ALA A 137 7.43 -21.02 10.34
CA ALA A 137 8.14 -20.65 9.11
C ALA A 137 7.77 -19.23 8.65
N ILE A 138 6.47 -18.91 8.64
CA ILE A 138 5.97 -17.58 8.31
C ILE A 138 6.52 -16.54 9.29
N ASP A 139 6.43 -16.78 10.59
CA ASP A 139 6.92 -15.85 11.62
C ASP A 139 8.43 -15.56 11.47
N ALA A 140 9.24 -16.60 11.20
CA ALA A 140 10.67 -16.45 10.95
C ALA A 140 10.97 -15.61 9.69
N PHE A 141 10.26 -15.88 8.60
CA PHE A 141 10.42 -15.10 7.36
C PHE A 141 9.88 -13.67 7.50
N GLU A 142 8.80 -13.43 8.25
CA GLU A 142 8.30 -12.08 8.54
C GLU A 142 9.33 -11.27 9.35
N ALA A 143 9.93 -11.88 10.38
CA ALA A 143 11.00 -11.25 11.14
C ALA A 143 12.21 -10.89 10.25
N ALA A 144 12.59 -11.78 9.33
CA ALA A 144 13.63 -11.50 8.35
C ALA A 144 13.22 -10.40 7.35
N GLN A 145 11.96 -10.36 6.92
CA GLN A 145 11.42 -9.31 6.05
C GLN A 145 11.46 -7.93 6.71
N MET A 146 11.22 -7.83 8.01
CA MET A 146 11.38 -6.55 8.73
C MET A 146 12.81 -6.02 8.68
N LEU A 147 13.81 -6.91 8.62
CA LEU A 147 15.23 -6.56 8.53
C LEU A 147 15.70 -6.31 7.10
N ASP A 148 15.13 -6.97 6.10
CA ASP A 148 15.44 -6.76 4.69
C ASP A 148 14.14 -6.81 3.86
N PRO A 149 13.40 -5.67 3.77
CA PRO A 149 12.09 -5.62 3.10
C PRO A 149 12.15 -5.81 1.58
N ASP A 150 13.31 -5.53 0.97
CA ASP A 150 13.49 -5.53 -0.47
C ASP A 150 13.90 -6.90 -1.04
N ASN A 151 14.02 -7.91 -0.19
CA ASN A 151 14.36 -9.27 -0.58
C ASN A 151 13.26 -9.92 -1.43
N ALA A 152 13.39 -9.83 -2.76
CA ALA A 152 12.39 -10.36 -3.69
C ALA A 152 12.15 -11.88 -3.52
N LYS A 153 13.18 -12.65 -3.18
CA LYS A 153 13.07 -14.10 -2.99
C LYS A 153 12.20 -14.43 -1.78
N ARG A 154 12.47 -13.79 -0.63
CA ARG A 154 11.69 -13.98 0.60
C ARG A 154 10.25 -13.51 0.43
N ASN A 155 10.06 -12.36 -0.21
CA ASN A 155 8.73 -11.83 -0.49
C ASN A 155 7.90 -12.78 -1.37
N GLY A 156 8.54 -13.44 -2.34
CA GLY A 156 7.92 -14.49 -3.15
C GLY A 156 7.50 -15.71 -2.31
N LEU A 157 8.42 -16.22 -1.47
CA LEU A 157 8.13 -17.35 -0.57
C LEU A 157 6.98 -17.06 0.40
N LEU A 158 7.01 -15.90 1.06
CA LEU A 158 5.94 -15.47 1.96
C LEU A 158 4.60 -15.35 1.22
N ALA A 159 4.59 -14.80 0.00
CA ALA A 159 3.38 -14.70 -0.79
C ALA A 159 2.77 -16.07 -1.14
N GLU A 160 3.61 -17.07 -1.46
CA GLU A 160 3.19 -18.46 -1.67
C GLU A 160 2.67 -19.10 -0.37
N MET A 161 3.35 -18.87 0.76
CA MET A 161 2.93 -19.37 2.07
C MET A 161 1.59 -18.80 2.50
N TYR A 162 1.39 -17.48 2.42
CA TYR A 162 0.10 -16.86 2.75
C TYR A 162 -1.02 -17.39 1.86
N ALA A 163 -0.74 -17.64 0.58
CA ALA A 163 -1.71 -18.19 -0.36
C ALA A 163 -2.11 -19.65 -0.05
N SER A 164 -1.25 -20.41 0.65
CA SER A 164 -1.53 -21.82 0.99
C SER A 164 -2.56 -22.01 2.10
N ASN A 165 -2.76 -21.01 2.97
CA ASN A 165 -3.77 -21.02 4.01
C ASN A 165 -4.55 -19.68 4.05
N PRO A 166 -5.47 -19.47 3.09
CA PRO A 166 -6.25 -18.23 3.02
C PRO A 166 -7.15 -18.01 4.23
N ALA A 167 -7.53 -19.07 4.97
CA ALA A 167 -8.41 -18.93 6.13
C ALA A 167 -7.78 -18.07 7.24
N GLU A 168 -6.45 -18.07 7.35
CA GLU A 168 -5.71 -17.32 8.36
C GLU A 168 -4.97 -16.11 7.77
N TYR A 169 -4.43 -16.23 6.55
CA TYR A 169 -3.51 -15.25 5.98
C TYR A 169 -4.04 -14.50 4.76
N LEU A 170 -5.35 -14.49 4.50
CA LEU A 170 -5.92 -13.83 3.31
C LEU A 170 -5.46 -12.38 3.16
N GLU A 171 -5.53 -11.56 4.21
CA GLU A 171 -5.17 -10.15 4.15
C GLU A 171 -3.69 -9.96 3.79
N LYS A 172 -2.80 -10.78 4.38
CA LYS A 172 -1.36 -10.77 4.07
C LYS A 172 -1.09 -11.23 2.64
N ALA A 173 -1.78 -12.28 2.17
CA ALA A 173 -1.69 -12.75 0.79
C ALA A 173 -2.14 -11.65 -0.20
N VAL A 174 -3.26 -11.00 0.08
CA VAL A 174 -3.80 -9.90 -0.73
C VAL A 174 -2.81 -8.74 -0.78
N ALA A 175 -2.26 -8.31 0.35
CA ALA A 175 -1.27 -7.24 0.41
C ALA A 175 -0.02 -7.55 -0.42
N ALA A 176 0.51 -8.79 -0.32
CA ALA A 176 1.68 -9.22 -1.09
C ALA A 176 1.43 -9.16 -2.61
N GLN A 177 0.29 -9.69 -3.08
CA GLN A 177 -0.06 -9.66 -4.51
C GLN A 177 -0.34 -8.25 -5.02
N ARG A 178 -0.95 -7.39 -4.20
CA ARG A 178 -1.16 -5.97 -4.56
C ARG A 178 0.18 -5.24 -4.76
N GLY A 179 1.19 -5.54 -3.95
CA GLY A 179 2.54 -5.00 -4.13
C GLY A 179 3.13 -5.36 -5.51
N LEU A 180 2.89 -6.58 -5.99
CA LEU A 180 3.29 -7.01 -7.33
C LEU A 180 2.50 -6.29 -8.43
N LEU A 181 1.19 -6.12 -8.25
CA LEU A 181 0.32 -5.43 -9.22
C LEU A 181 0.64 -3.94 -9.37
N ILE A 182 1.03 -3.27 -8.29
CA ILE A 182 1.48 -1.86 -8.37
C ILE A 182 2.72 -1.73 -9.26
N ARG A 183 3.65 -2.70 -9.16
CA ARG A 183 4.90 -2.73 -9.96
C ARG A 183 4.66 -3.22 -11.38
N SER A 184 3.73 -4.14 -11.59
CA SER A 184 3.45 -4.78 -12.88
C SER A 184 1.93 -5.00 -13.07
N PRO A 185 1.18 -3.93 -13.39
CA PRO A 185 -0.29 -3.97 -13.46
C PRO A 185 -0.85 -4.86 -14.57
N ASN A 186 -0.04 -5.17 -15.59
CA ASN A 186 -0.48 -5.98 -16.73
C ASN A 186 -0.12 -7.47 -16.56
N ASN A 187 0.46 -7.88 -15.43
CA ASN A 187 0.76 -9.27 -15.17
C ASN A 187 -0.54 -10.00 -14.75
N PRO A 188 -1.02 -11.02 -15.49
CA PRO A 188 -2.26 -11.73 -15.15
C PRO A 188 -2.15 -12.58 -13.87
N GLU A 189 -0.96 -13.08 -13.52
CA GLU A 189 -0.81 -14.08 -12.45
C GLU A 189 -1.31 -13.61 -11.08
N PRO A 190 -0.98 -12.40 -10.59
CA PRO A 190 -1.50 -11.94 -9.31
C PRO A 190 -3.02 -11.75 -9.30
N TYR A 191 -3.64 -11.34 -10.42
CA TYR A 191 -5.11 -11.25 -10.51
C TYR A 191 -5.76 -12.62 -10.37
N LYS A 192 -5.26 -13.62 -11.10
CA LYS A 192 -5.77 -14.99 -11.06
C LYS A 192 -5.60 -15.62 -9.69
N LEU A 193 -4.46 -15.40 -9.04
CA LEU A 193 -4.23 -15.86 -7.68
C LEU A 193 -5.19 -15.18 -6.69
N LEU A 194 -5.34 -13.85 -6.74
CA LEU A 194 -6.29 -13.13 -5.88
C LEU A 194 -7.73 -13.61 -6.07
N ARG A 195 -8.14 -13.89 -7.31
CA ARG A 195 -9.46 -14.47 -7.59
C ARG A 195 -9.63 -15.82 -6.89
N ARG A 196 -8.64 -16.72 -6.99
CA ARG A 196 -8.69 -18.03 -6.32
C ARG A 196 -8.78 -17.86 -4.80
N LEU A 197 -7.95 -17.00 -4.22
CA LEU A 197 -7.95 -16.71 -2.78
C LEU A 197 -9.32 -16.19 -2.31
N TYR A 198 -9.92 -15.25 -3.02
CA TYR A 198 -11.25 -14.75 -2.68
C TYR A 198 -12.34 -15.81 -2.86
N THR A 199 -12.22 -16.68 -3.86
CA THR A 199 -13.18 -17.78 -4.09
C THR A 199 -13.12 -18.81 -2.96
N GLU A 200 -11.91 -19.22 -2.56
CA GLU A 200 -11.70 -20.17 -1.46
C GLU A 200 -12.15 -19.59 -0.11
N ALA A 201 -11.91 -18.30 0.11
CA ALA A 201 -12.39 -17.56 1.27
C ALA A 201 -13.88 -17.18 1.23
N LYS A 202 -14.63 -17.63 0.20
CA LYS A 202 -16.06 -17.33 0.00
C LYS A 202 -16.39 -15.83 -0.02
N ARG A 203 -15.48 -15.00 -0.53
CA ARG A 203 -15.67 -13.57 -0.74
C ARG A 203 -16.08 -13.32 -2.21
N ALA A 204 -17.36 -13.55 -2.52
CA ALA A 204 -17.88 -13.50 -3.89
C ALA A 204 -17.67 -12.14 -4.58
N ASP A 205 -17.92 -11.03 -3.87
CA ASP A 205 -17.71 -9.68 -4.41
C ASP A 205 -16.26 -9.42 -4.82
N GLY A 206 -15.30 -9.88 -4.01
CA GLY A 206 -13.87 -9.76 -4.31
C GLY A 206 -13.50 -10.56 -5.57
N ALA A 207 -13.96 -11.80 -5.66
CA ALA A 207 -13.74 -12.64 -6.84
C ALA A 207 -14.36 -12.01 -8.11
N TRP A 208 -15.55 -11.41 -8.00
CA TRP A 208 -16.21 -10.73 -9.13
C TRP A 208 -15.47 -9.47 -9.57
N CYS A 209 -15.01 -8.64 -8.63
CA CYS A 209 -14.20 -7.46 -8.93
C CYS A 209 -12.93 -7.84 -9.71
N LEU A 210 -12.29 -8.95 -9.33
CA LEU A 210 -11.12 -9.49 -10.03
C LEU A 210 -11.46 -9.98 -11.44
N CYS A 211 -12.60 -10.67 -11.64
CA CYS A 211 -13.05 -11.11 -12.97
C CYS A 211 -13.35 -9.91 -13.89
N GLN A 212 -14.00 -8.87 -13.35
CA GLN A 212 -14.25 -7.63 -14.07
C GLN A 212 -12.94 -6.95 -14.52
N ALA A 213 -11.95 -6.85 -13.62
CA ALA A 213 -10.63 -6.30 -13.97
C ALA A 213 -9.92 -7.13 -15.06
N LEU A 214 -9.94 -8.46 -14.94
CA LEU A 214 -9.39 -9.37 -15.95
C LEU A 214 -10.09 -9.20 -17.31
N ALA A 215 -11.41 -9.03 -17.34
CA ALA A 215 -12.17 -8.80 -18.57
C ALA A 215 -11.76 -7.48 -19.25
N VAL A 216 -11.67 -6.38 -18.48
CA VAL A 216 -11.25 -5.06 -18.97
C VAL A 216 -9.81 -5.07 -19.50
N LEU A 217 -8.93 -5.86 -18.88
CA LEU A 217 -7.55 -6.04 -19.32
C LEU A 217 -7.42 -6.99 -20.53
N ASN A 218 -8.52 -7.61 -20.99
CA ASN A 218 -8.53 -8.68 -22.00
C ASN A 218 -7.66 -9.89 -21.60
N LEU A 219 -7.67 -10.24 -20.31
CA LEU A 219 -6.90 -11.35 -19.71
C LEU A 219 -7.80 -12.42 -19.06
N ALA A 220 -9.12 -12.25 -19.12
CA ALA A 220 -10.09 -13.18 -18.54
C ALA A 220 -10.19 -14.52 -19.31
N GLU A 221 -10.28 -15.60 -18.55
CA GLU A 221 -10.65 -16.92 -19.07
C GLU A 221 -12.17 -17.03 -19.30
N PRO A 222 -12.66 -18.00 -20.11
CA PRO A 222 -14.09 -18.08 -20.45
C PRO A 222 -15.04 -18.31 -19.26
N ASP A 223 -14.57 -18.93 -18.18
CA ASP A 223 -15.32 -19.10 -16.94
C ASP A 223 -15.38 -17.79 -16.13
N GLU A 224 -14.27 -17.05 -16.09
CA GLU A 224 -14.14 -15.75 -15.43
C GLU A 224 -15.04 -14.70 -16.11
N ASP A 225 -15.02 -14.63 -17.45
CA ASP A 225 -15.90 -13.73 -18.21
C ASP A 225 -17.37 -14.10 -17.99
N ARG A 226 -17.71 -15.40 -18.04
CA ARG A 226 -19.09 -15.85 -17.78
C ARG A 226 -19.57 -15.45 -16.39
N PHE A 227 -18.73 -15.61 -15.36
CA PHE A 227 -19.09 -15.22 -14.00
C PHE A 227 -19.27 -13.71 -13.88
N TYR A 228 -18.35 -12.92 -14.43
CA TYR A 228 -18.46 -11.46 -14.49
C TYR A 228 -19.77 -11.02 -15.16
N ARG A 229 -20.01 -11.48 -16.39
CA ARG A 229 -21.17 -11.11 -17.21
C ARG A 229 -22.50 -11.50 -16.56
N ARG A 230 -22.55 -12.66 -15.88
CA ARG A 230 -23.76 -13.13 -15.17
C ARG A 230 -24.16 -12.24 -14.00
N MET A 231 -23.18 -11.70 -13.27
CA MET A 231 -23.40 -10.91 -12.07
C MET A 231 -23.35 -9.39 -12.33
N ARG A 232 -23.03 -8.98 -13.56
CA ARG A 232 -22.98 -7.59 -13.99
C ARG A 232 -24.37 -6.94 -13.92
N SER A 233 -24.45 -5.76 -13.32
CA SER A 233 -25.67 -4.94 -13.32
C SER A 233 -25.86 -4.22 -14.66
N GLU A 234 -27.12 -4.08 -15.09
CA GLU A 234 -27.50 -3.25 -16.25
C GLU A 234 -27.76 -1.78 -15.87
N THR A 235 -27.83 -1.48 -14.57
CA THR A 235 -28.07 -0.12 -14.04
C THR A 235 -26.84 0.43 -13.33
N ALA A 236 -26.84 1.75 -13.10
CA ALA A 236 -25.96 2.36 -12.10
C ALA A 236 -26.11 1.64 -10.74
N ALA A 237 -25.15 1.88 -9.83
CA ALA A 237 -25.13 1.27 -8.50
C ALA A 237 -26.55 1.26 -7.90
N PRO A 238 -27.13 0.13 -7.47
CA PRO A 238 -28.43 0.13 -6.78
C PRO A 238 -28.21 0.37 -5.28
N ALA A 239 -27.69 1.55 -4.91
CA ALA A 239 -27.24 1.82 -3.56
C ALA A 239 -28.40 1.86 -2.55
N GLN A 240 -28.19 1.19 -1.42
CA GLN A 240 -29.14 1.11 -0.30
C GLN A 240 -28.80 2.08 0.83
N ASP A 241 -27.60 2.68 0.78
CA ASP A 241 -27.09 3.63 1.77
C ASP A 241 -26.25 4.71 1.06
N ARG A 242 -25.67 5.63 1.84
CA ARG A 242 -24.84 6.74 1.39
C ARG A 242 -23.47 6.75 2.08
N LEU A 243 -22.49 7.34 1.40
CA LEU A 243 -21.16 7.53 1.96
C LEU A 243 -21.15 8.58 3.08
N SER A 244 -20.33 8.33 4.10
CA SER A 244 -19.99 9.30 5.14
C SER A 244 -18.72 10.09 4.80
N ALA A 245 -18.41 11.12 5.58
CA ALA A 245 -17.13 11.83 5.44
C ALA A 245 -15.90 10.93 5.70
N ASP A 246 -16.07 9.93 6.58
CA ASP A 246 -15.03 8.96 6.92
C ASP A 246 -14.78 7.97 5.77
N ASP A 247 -15.85 7.49 5.13
CA ASP A 247 -15.76 6.61 3.95
C ASP A 247 -14.96 7.26 2.83
N TRP A 248 -15.17 8.56 2.61
CA TRP A 248 -14.40 9.32 1.64
C TRP A 248 -12.92 9.38 1.99
N THR A 249 -12.61 9.77 3.23
CA THR A 249 -11.23 9.99 3.66
C THR A 249 -10.42 8.69 3.68
N LYS A 250 -11.04 7.58 4.10
CA LYS A 250 -10.36 6.28 4.24
C LYS A 250 -10.30 5.48 2.94
N ASN A 251 -11.37 5.52 2.14
CA ASN A 251 -11.57 4.56 1.07
C ASN A 251 -11.66 5.18 -0.33
N LEU A 252 -12.19 6.40 -0.48
CA LEU A 252 -12.42 6.96 -1.81
C LEU A 252 -11.29 7.89 -2.28
N VAL A 253 -10.86 8.81 -1.42
CA VAL A 253 -9.82 9.79 -1.74
C VAL A 253 -8.49 9.11 -2.05
N HIS A 254 -7.85 9.54 -3.15
CA HIS A 254 -6.56 9.01 -3.57
C HIS A 254 -5.46 9.38 -2.57
N ALA A 255 -4.55 8.46 -2.26
CA ALA A 255 -3.56 8.61 -1.19
C ALA A 255 -2.60 9.80 -1.37
N ASP A 256 -2.33 10.21 -2.62
CA ASP A 256 -1.53 11.39 -2.93
C ASP A 256 -2.28 12.74 -2.71
N ALA A 257 -3.58 12.71 -2.40
CA ALA A 257 -4.33 13.92 -2.02
C ALA A 257 -4.09 14.21 -0.53
N ASP A 258 -3.01 14.94 -0.25
CA ASP A 258 -2.60 15.29 1.12
C ASP A 258 -3.79 15.89 1.92
N PRO A 259 -4.18 15.29 3.07
CA PRO A 259 -5.33 15.75 3.84
C PRO A 259 -5.16 17.15 4.45
N ILE A 260 -3.93 17.53 4.83
CA ILE A 260 -3.64 18.84 5.43
C ILE A 260 -3.75 19.92 4.35
N LEU A 261 -3.16 19.68 3.19
CA LEU A 261 -3.26 20.57 2.04
C LEU A 261 -4.71 20.71 1.58
N THR A 262 -5.46 19.61 1.48
CA THR A 262 -6.87 19.63 1.10
C THR A 262 -7.70 20.44 2.09
N ALA A 263 -7.48 20.24 3.40
CA ALA A 263 -8.15 21.02 4.43
C ALA A 263 -7.77 22.51 4.41
N LEU A 264 -6.51 22.84 4.09
CA LEU A 264 -6.06 24.22 3.93
C LEU A 264 -6.75 24.88 2.73
N LEU A 265 -6.80 24.18 1.60
CA LEU A 265 -7.49 24.61 0.39
C LEU A 265 -8.98 24.84 0.68
N ALA A 266 -9.63 23.94 1.42
CA ALA A 266 -11.02 24.12 1.84
C ALA A 266 -11.25 25.37 2.71
N VAL A 267 -10.27 25.75 3.55
CA VAL A 267 -10.38 26.97 4.38
C VAL A 267 -10.26 28.23 3.53
N ILE A 268 -9.39 28.24 2.52
CA ILE A 268 -9.19 29.42 1.67
C ILE A 268 -10.18 29.51 0.50
N GLU A 269 -10.88 28.42 0.17
CA GLU A 269 -11.82 28.33 -0.95
C GLU A 269 -12.84 29.48 -1.00
N PRO A 270 -13.47 29.93 0.10
CA PRO A 270 -14.38 31.08 0.05
C PRO A 270 -13.71 32.38 -0.44
N ALA A 271 -12.44 32.60 -0.08
CA ALA A 271 -11.68 33.77 -0.55
C ALA A 271 -11.29 33.63 -2.03
N VAL A 272 -10.97 32.40 -2.47
CA VAL A 272 -10.72 32.11 -3.88
C VAL A 272 -11.96 32.36 -4.70
N LEU A 273 -13.12 31.85 -4.27
CA LEU A 273 -14.43 32.09 -4.90
C LEU A 273 -14.74 33.58 -4.99
N ALA A 274 -14.61 34.33 -3.90
CA ALA A 274 -14.87 35.77 -3.90
C ALA A 274 -13.98 36.56 -4.89
N THR A 275 -12.80 36.03 -5.22
CA THR A 275 -11.84 36.68 -6.13
C THR A 275 -11.96 36.20 -7.58
N ARG A 276 -12.37 34.95 -7.79
CA ARG A 276 -12.31 34.26 -9.10
C ARG A 276 -13.67 33.95 -9.70
N ALA A 277 -14.75 34.09 -8.93
CA ALA A 277 -16.11 33.83 -9.33
C ALA A 277 -16.99 35.07 -9.21
N ASP A 278 -18.03 35.13 -10.03
CA ASP A 278 -19.06 36.17 -10.02
C ASP A 278 -20.33 35.71 -9.30
N THR A 279 -21.26 36.63 -9.04
CA THR A 279 -22.59 36.24 -8.54
C THR A 279 -23.39 35.54 -9.64
N LEU A 280 -24.38 34.73 -9.24
CA LEU A 280 -25.26 34.05 -10.20
C LEU A 280 -25.93 35.05 -11.14
N GLU A 281 -26.38 36.18 -10.60
CA GLU A 281 -27.09 37.22 -11.35
C GLU A 281 -26.20 37.87 -12.41
N ASN A 282 -24.93 38.15 -12.10
CA ASN A 282 -23.97 38.68 -13.07
C ASN A 282 -23.66 37.68 -14.19
N LEU A 283 -23.74 36.38 -13.88
CA LEU A 283 -23.58 35.30 -14.84
C LEU A 283 -24.88 34.99 -15.60
N GLY A 284 -25.97 35.70 -15.32
CA GLY A 284 -27.26 35.56 -16.02
C GLY A 284 -28.19 34.50 -15.44
N TYR A 285 -27.94 34.02 -14.21
CA TYR A 285 -28.74 33.01 -13.54
C TYR A 285 -29.51 33.61 -12.35
N ASP A 286 -30.79 33.29 -12.24
CA ASP A 286 -31.61 33.64 -11.09
C ASP A 286 -31.78 32.39 -10.20
N PRO A 287 -31.41 32.44 -8.91
CA PRO A 287 -31.54 31.30 -8.00
C PRO A 287 -32.94 30.65 -7.97
N ARG A 288 -34.00 31.41 -8.30
CA ARG A 288 -35.38 30.90 -8.35
C ARG A 288 -35.65 29.95 -9.52
N TYR A 289 -34.81 29.97 -10.56
CA TYR A 289 -34.87 29.04 -11.69
C TYR A 289 -33.94 27.84 -11.52
N ALA A 290 -33.34 27.65 -10.34
CA ALA A 290 -32.67 26.40 -10.03
C ALA A 290 -33.67 25.24 -10.13
N ILE A 291 -33.31 24.20 -10.87
CA ILE A 291 -34.20 23.07 -11.11
C ILE A 291 -34.27 22.16 -9.87
N ASP A 292 -35.46 21.66 -9.56
CA ASP A 292 -35.62 20.59 -8.58
C ASP A 292 -35.23 19.26 -9.24
N LEU A 293 -34.01 18.80 -8.97
CA LEU A 293 -33.45 17.60 -9.56
C LEU A 293 -34.25 16.32 -9.26
N SER A 294 -35.04 16.30 -8.17
CA SER A 294 -35.86 15.14 -7.81
C SER A 294 -37.15 15.03 -8.62
N LEU A 295 -37.62 16.16 -9.17
CA LEU A 295 -38.86 16.26 -9.94
C LEU A 295 -38.63 16.56 -11.43
N HIS A 296 -37.41 16.94 -11.81
CA HIS A 296 -37.09 17.32 -13.18
C HIS A 296 -37.19 16.10 -14.13
N PRO A 297 -37.82 16.24 -15.32
CA PRO A 297 -38.21 15.10 -16.14
C PRO A 297 -37.06 14.42 -16.90
N TYR A 298 -35.85 14.98 -16.88
CA TYR A 298 -34.73 14.48 -17.68
C TYR A 298 -33.81 13.52 -16.90
N PRO A 299 -33.36 12.40 -17.51
CA PRO A 299 -32.53 11.40 -16.85
C PRO A 299 -31.25 11.94 -16.22
N MET A 300 -30.59 12.92 -16.87
CA MET A 300 -29.36 13.51 -16.35
C MET A 300 -29.59 14.20 -14.99
N SER A 301 -30.71 14.91 -14.82
CA SER A 301 -31.05 15.58 -13.57
C SER A 301 -31.32 14.57 -12.44
N GLN A 302 -32.04 13.50 -12.75
CA GLN A 302 -32.29 12.40 -11.81
C GLN A 302 -30.99 11.70 -11.42
N THR A 303 -30.06 11.56 -12.37
CA THR A 303 -28.72 10.99 -12.11
C THR A 303 -27.89 11.87 -11.18
N ILE A 304 -27.94 13.20 -11.31
CA ILE A 304 -27.30 14.13 -10.37
C ILE A 304 -27.87 13.97 -8.97
N TYR A 305 -29.21 13.98 -8.84
CA TYR A 305 -29.87 13.79 -7.56
C TYR A 305 -29.47 12.46 -6.90
N TYR A 306 -29.53 11.38 -7.68
CA TYR A 306 -29.17 10.05 -7.24
C TYR A 306 -27.70 9.96 -6.78
N ALA A 307 -26.77 10.37 -7.64
CA ALA A 307 -25.35 10.31 -7.37
C ALA A 307 -24.93 11.17 -6.16
N ALA A 308 -25.52 12.36 -5.99
CA ALA A 308 -25.28 13.19 -4.81
C ALA A 308 -25.70 12.45 -3.52
N GLY A 309 -26.87 11.79 -3.55
CA GLY A 309 -27.36 10.92 -2.49
C GLY A 309 -26.37 9.80 -2.15
N VAL A 310 -25.92 9.03 -3.14
CA VAL A 310 -24.91 7.96 -2.96
C VAL A 310 -23.63 8.49 -2.35
N LEU A 311 -23.12 9.61 -2.88
CA LEU A 311 -21.87 10.24 -2.47
C LEU A 311 -21.98 10.97 -1.13
N GLY A 312 -23.17 11.00 -0.52
CA GLY A 312 -23.42 11.56 0.81
C GLY A 312 -23.26 13.08 0.85
N MET A 313 -23.73 13.77 -0.18
CA MET A 313 -23.65 15.23 -0.30
C MET A 313 -24.95 15.82 -0.84
N ASP A 314 -25.17 17.09 -0.56
CA ASP A 314 -26.25 17.84 -1.18
C ASP A 314 -25.86 18.19 -2.63
N PRO A 315 -26.76 18.03 -3.61
CA PRO A 315 -26.46 18.42 -4.98
C PRO A 315 -26.28 19.94 -5.07
N PRO A 316 -25.26 20.44 -5.80
CA PRO A 316 -25.12 21.87 -6.06
C PRO A 316 -26.36 22.42 -6.78
N PRO A 317 -26.69 23.72 -6.60
CA PRO A 317 -27.75 24.35 -7.38
C PRO A 317 -27.51 24.11 -8.86
N THR A 318 -28.54 23.64 -9.56
CA THR A 318 -28.43 23.25 -10.96
C THR A 318 -29.36 24.11 -11.80
N PHE A 319 -28.87 24.60 -12.94
CA PHE A 319 -29.61 25.42 -13.88
C PHE A 319 -29.65 24.75 -15.26
N GLN A 320 -30.68 25.07 -16.03
CA GLN A 320 -30.77 24.67 -17.43
C GLN A 320 -30.37 25.82 -18.34
N ASN A 321 -29.52 25.57 -19.34
CA ASN A 321 -29.17 26.55 -20.36
C ASN A 321 -29.05 25.89 -21.74
N ILE A 322 -30.13 25.91 -22.53
CA ILE A 322 -30.17 25.30 -23.88
C ILE A 322 -29.21 25.99 -24.88
N ASN A 323 -28.75 27.21 -24.59
CA ASN A 323 -27.79 27.89 -25.44
C ASN A 323 -26.33 27.44 -25.19
N ASP A 324 -26.07 26.76 -24.07
CA ASP A 324 -24.80 26.08 -23.85
C ASP A 324 -24.84 24.75 -24.62
N GLU A 325 -23.88 24.52 -25.52
CA GLU A 325 -23.81 23.26 -26.29
C GLU A 325 -23.31 22.08 -25.44
N GLY A 326 -22.75 22.35 -24.25
CA GLY A 326 -22.21 21.36 -23.34
C GLY A 326 -23.26 20.39 -22.77
N GLY A 327 -22.76 19.34 -22.12
CA GLY A 327 -23.57 18.42 -21.33
C GLY A 327 -23.75 18.95 -19.91
N ILE A 328 -22.90 18.46 -19.01
CA ILE A 328 -22.80 18.95 -17.63
C ILE A 328 -21.58 19.85 -17.49
N SER A 329 -21.79 21.09 -17.04
CA SER A 329 -20.74 22.12 -16.95
C SER A 329 -20.71 22.73 -15.56
N PHE A 330 -19.51 23.13 -15.12
CA PHE A 330 -19.34 23.89 -13.88
C PHE A 330 -19.77 25.35 -14.09
N LEU A 331 -20.66 25.85 -13.25
CA LEU A 331 -20.94 27.27 -13.12
C LEU A 331 -20.10 27.82 -11.98
N HIS A 332 -19.01 28.51 -12.33
CA HIS A 332 -18.09 29.16 -11.40
C HIS A 332 -18.68 30.46 -10.82
N ALA A 333 -19.83 30.33 -10.16
CA ALA A 333 -20.42 31.37 -9.34
C ALA A 333 -19.88 31.30 -7.90
N GLN A 334 -20.03 32.39 -7.14
CA GLN A 334 -19.69 32.43 -5.71
C GLN A 334 -20.39 31.34 -4.90
N ILE A 335 -21.55 30.88 -5.37
CA ILE A 335 -22.16 29.62 -4.98
C ILE A 335 -21.91 28.62 -6.12
N PRO A 336 -20.90 27.73 -6.00
CA PRO A 336 -20.63 26.72 -7.01
C PRO A 336 -21.90 25.99 -7.43
N SER A 337 -22.17 25.99 -8.73
CA SER A 337 -23.43 25.50 -9.30
C SER A 337 -23.17 24.66 -10.54
N ILE A 338 -24.17 23.94 -11.03
CA ILE A 338 -24.11 23.11 -12.24
C ILE A 338 -24.96 23.76 -13.33
N VAL A 339 -24.52 23.68 -14.58
CA VAL A 339 -25.33 24.00 -15.76
C VAL A 339 -25.51 22.74 -16.58
N LEU A 340 -26.77 22.44 -16.91
CA LEU A 340 -27.17 21.45 -17.90
C LEU A 340 -27.39 22.16 -19.24
N GLY A 341 -26.44 21.96 -20.15
CA GLY A 341 -26.51 22.45 -21.52
C GLY A 341 -27.37 21.57 -22.42
N ARG A 342 -27.45 21.92 -23.70
CA ARG A 342 -28.25 21.23 -24.72
C ARG A 342 -27.93 19.74 -24.82
N ALA A 343 -26.64 19.38 -24.79
CA ALA A 343 -26.21 17.98 -24.94
C ALA A 343 -26.64 17.10 -23.76
N ALA A 344 -26.95 17.67 -22.59
CA ALA A 344 -27.48 16.91 -21.46
C ALA A 344 -28.90 16.36 -21.69
N PHE A 345 -29.62 16.88 -22.70
CA PHE A 345 -31.00 16.53 -23.01
C PHE A 345 -31.16 15.82 -24.36
N GLU A 346 -30.24 16.05 -25.31
CA GLU A 346 -30.32 15.48 -26.66
C GLU A 346 -29.70 14.08 -26.79
N VAL A 347 -28.69 13.77 -25.97
CA VAL A 347 -27.96 12.50 -26.06
C VAL A 347 -28.53 11.51 -25.06
N GLU A 348 -29.08 10.40 -25.56
CA GLU A 348 -29.44 9.26 -24.73
C GLU A 348 -28.16 8.55 -24.26
N VAL A 349 -27.64 9.01 -23.12
CA VAL A 349 -26.46 8.43 -22.47
C VAL A 349 -26.92 7.24 -21.63
N PRO A 350 -26.30 6.05 -21.74
CA PRO A 350 -26.60 4.93 -20.86
C PRO A 350 -26.48 5.32 -19.39
N ASN A 351 -27.38 4.82 -18.54
CA ASN A 351 -27.46 5.23 -17.14
C ASN A 351 -26.14 5.10 -16.38
N GLN A 352 -25.38 4.01 -16.61
CA GLN A 352 -24.06 3.79 -15.98
C GLN A 352 -23.01 4.81 -16.46
N ALA A 353 -23.03 5.18 -17.74
CA ALA A 353 -22.14 6.20 -18.30
C ALA A 353 -22.47 7.59 -17.75
N ALA A 354 -23.76 7.93 -17.67
CA ALA A 354 -24.22 9.17 -17.03
C ALA A 354 -23.80 9.22 -15.55
N ALA A 355 -23.97 8.11 -14.82
CA ALA A 355 -23.54 7.96 -13.43
C ALA A 355 -22.03 8.16 -13.26
N PHE A 356 -21.20 7.65 -14.18
CA PHE A 356 -19.75 7.88 -14.16
C PHE A 356 -19.42 9.38 -14.32
N ILE A 357 -20.02 10.03 -15.31
CA ILE A 357 -19.80 11.46 -15.61
C ILE A 357 -20.21 12.32 -14.40
N VAL A 358 -21.41 12.08 -13.88
CA VAL A 358 -21.96 12.82 -12.73
C VAL A 358 -21.17 12.54 -11.46
N GLY A 359 -20.81 11.29 -11.17
CA GLY A 359 -20.03 10.93 -10.00
C GLY A 359 -18.66 11.62 -9.96
N ARG A 360 -18.00 11.72 -11.12
CA ARG A 360 -16.79 12.56 -11.28
C ARG A 360 -17.10 14.03 -11.03
N HIS A 361 -18.10 14.57 -11.70
CA HIS A 361 -18.43 16.00 -11.65
C HIS A 361 -18.74 16.46 -10.21
N LEU A 362 -19.56 15.71 -9.48
CA LEU A 362 -19.95 16.01 -8.10
C LEU A 362 -18.78 15.92 -7.12
N SER A 363 -17.80 15.05 -7.36
CA SER A 363 -16.65 14.88 -6.45
C SER A 363 -15.87 16.18 -6.23
N TYR A 364 -15.80 17.05 -7.26
CA TYR A 364 -15.09 18.32 -7.19
C TYR A 364 -15.79 19.36 -6.31
N TYR A 365 -17.08 19.23 -6.03
CA TYR A 365 -17.79 20.14 -5.12
C TYR A 365 -17.52 19.85 -3.65
N ARG A 366 -16.70 18.84 -3.34
CA ARG A 366 -16.23 18.64 -1.98
C ARG A 366 -15.30 19.78 -1.54
N PRO A 367 -15.40 20.23 -0.27
CA PRO A 367 -14.59 21.35 0.21
C PRO A 367 -13.09 21.15 -0.05
N GLY A 368 -12.47 22.14 -0.69
CA GLY A 368 -11.06 22.17 -1.08
C GLY A 368 -10.76 21.60 -2.46
N LEU A 369 -11.62 20.72 -2.99
CA LEU A 369 -11.41 20.12 -4.32
C LEU A 369 -11.86 21.05 -5.44
N TYR A 370 -12.84 21.94 -5.19
CA TYR A 370 -13.39 22.82 -6.22
C TYR A 370 -12.38 23.86 -6.72
N ILE A 371 -11.38 24.19 -5.89
CA ILE A 371 -10.25 25.04 -6.27
C ILE A 371 -9.52 24.52 -7.53
N ARG A 372 -9.52 23.20 -7.77
CA ARG A 372 -8.98 22.58 -8.99
C ARG A 372 -9.58 23.18 -10.27
N HIS A 373 -10.83 23.65 -10.22
CA HIS A 373 -11.51 24.28 -11.35
C HIS A 373 -11.42 25.81 -11.34
N LEU A 374 -11.35 26.44 -10.17
CA LEU A 374 -11.19 27.90 -10.06
C LEU A 374 -9.77 28.38 -10.39
N VAL A 375 -8.77 27.54 -10.12
CA VAL A 375 -7.34 27.85 -10.27
C VAL A 375 -6.67 26.70 -11.04
N PRO A 376 -6.84 26.64 -12.37
CA PRO A 376 -6.41 25.48 -13.16
C PRO A 376 -4.90 25.40 -13.35
N THR A 377 -4.15 26.48 -13.07
CA THR A 377 -2.70 26.50 -13.27
C THR A 377 -1.95 26.17 -11.99
N GLY A 378 -0.90 25.33 -12.10
CA GLY A 378 -0.05 24.97 -10.96
C GLY A 378 0.62 26.19 -10.30
N THR A 379 1.01 27.19 -11.11
CA THR A 379 1.57 28.47 -10.63
C THR A 379 0.54 29.26 -9.83
N GLY A 380 -0.72 29.33 -10.29
CA GLY A 380 -1.80 30.01 -9.58
C GLY A 380 -2.13 29.33 -8.25
N LEU A 381 -2.20 27.99 -8.24
CA LEU A 381 -2.47 27.22 -7.02
C LEU A 381 -1.35 27.42 -6.00
N LYS A 382 -0.09 27.41 -6.48
CA LYS A 382 1.09 27.70 -5.65
C LYS A 382 1.02 29.10 -5.04
N ALA A 383 0.61 30.11 -5.80
CA ALA A 383 0.45 31.46 -5.30
C ALA A 383 -0.59 31.55 -4.16
N TRP A 384 -1.72 30.85 -4.25
CA TRP A 384 -2.73 30.82 -3.18
C TRP A 384 -2.24 30.12 -1.91
N VAL A 385 -1.57 28.98 -2.05
CA VAL A 385 -0.99 28.26 -0.90
C VAL A 385 0.12 29.09 -0.25
N PHE A 386 0.97 29.76 -1.04
CA PHE A 386 2.02 30.62 -0.51
C PHE A 386 1.45 31.87 0.18
N ALA A 387 0.35 32.43 -0.33
CA ALA A 387 -0.36 33.51 0.36
C ALA A 387 -0.91 33.05 1.72
N ALA A 388 -1.49 31.86 1.79
CA ALA A 388 -1.97 31.28 3.04
C ALA A 388 -0.84 31.04 4.06
N ILE A 389 0.33 30.58 3.59
CA ILE A 389 1.52 30.42 4.43
C ILE A 389 2.03 31.79 4.91
N LYS A 390 2.16 32.77 4.00
CA LYS A 390 2.68 34.11 4.31
C LYS A 390 1.80 34.85 5.32
N MET A 391 0.49 34.62 5.29
CA MET A 391 -0.44 35.16 6.28
C MET A 391 -0.09 34.77 7.73
N ASN A 392 0.50 33.58 7.94
CA ASN A 392 0.85 33.05 9.26
C ASN A 392 2.37 33.03 9.52
N SER A 393 3.18 33.09 8.46
CA SER A 393 4.65 33.13 8.50
C SER A 393 5.15 34.22 7.56
N PRO A 394 5.21 35.50 8.00
CA PRO A 394 5.55 36.63 7.14
C PRO A 394 6.94 36.56 6.50
N GLN A 395 7.87 35.81 7.11
CA GLN A 395 9.23 35.61 6.63
C GLN A 395 9.37 34.48 5.60
N PHE A 396 8.27 33.81 5.23
CA PHE A 396 8.30 32.71 4.28
C PHE A 396 8.86 33.18 2.90
N PRO A 397 9.91 32.52 2.37
CA PRO A 397 10.55 32.96 1.14
C PRO A 397 9.67 32.68 -0.08
N ILE A 398 9.57 33.66 -0.98
CA ILE A 398 8.80 33.56 -2.24
C ILE A 398 9.74 33.91 -3.38
N THR A 399 9.61 33.19 -4.49
CA THR A 399 10.41 33.45 -5.68
C THR A 399 9.90 34.72 -6.38
N PRO A 400 10.77 35.54 -7.01
CA PRO A 400 10.38 36.84 -7.58
C PRO A 400 9.20 36.79 -8.56
N ASP A 401 9.06 35.70 -9.31
CA ASP A 401 7.97 35.47 -10.27
C ASP A 401 6.58 35.31 -9.61
N LEU A 402 6.54 34.96 -8.32
CA LEU A 402 5.31 34.74 -7.57
C LEU A 402 4.98 35.89 -6.60
N GLU A 403 5.85 36.87 -6.41
CA GLU A 403 5.66 37.93 -5.41
C GLU A 403 4.36 38.72 -5.61
N GLY A 404 4.09 39.17 -6.85
CA GLY A 404 2.86 39.89 -7.19
C GLY A 404 1.60 39.06 -6.94
N PRO A 405 1.44 37.88 -7.60
CA PRO A 405 0.29 37.01 -7.38
C PRO A 405 0.08 36.59 -5.92
N VAL A 406 1.15 36.37 -5.16
CA VAL A 406 1.06 36.03 -3.73
C VAL A 406 0.60 37.23 -2.91
N ALA A 407 1.06 38.45 -3.22
CA ALA A 407 0.62 39.65 -2.53
C ALA A 407 -0.88 39.93 -2.76
N ASP A 408 -1.35 39.79 -4.00
CA ASP A 408 -2.77 39.96 -4.36
C ASP A 408 -3.65 38.94 -3.64
N ASN A 409 -3.26 37.66 -3.69
CA ASN A 409 -3.98 36.58 -3.00
C ASN A 409 -3.94 36.78 -1.47
N LEU A 410 -2.82 37.23 -0.89
CA LEU A 410 -2.73 37.51 0.55
C LEU A 410 -3.70 38.61 0.98
N ASN A 411 -3.86 39.66 0.16
CA ASN A 411 -4.85 40.70 0.40
C ASN A 411 -6.27 40.12 0.36
N ALA A 412 -6.60 39.32 -0.66
CA ALA A 412 -7.90 38.65 -0.75
C ALA A 412 -8.20 37.75 0.46
N LEU A 413 -7.21 36.97 0.91
CA LEU A 413 -7.30 36.18 2.15
C LEU A 413 -7.59 37.09 3.35
N GLY A 414 -6.91 38.25 3.43
CA GLY A 414 -7.13 39.25 4.48
C GLY A 414 -8.56 39.80 4.51
N VAL A 415 -9.16 40.05 3.35
CA VAL A 415 -10.53 40.58 3.24
C VAL A 415 -11.58 39.52 3.58
N HIS A 416 -11.40 38.29 3.08
CA HIS A 416 -12.47 37.28 3.09
C HIS A 416 -12.39 36.23 4.20
N LEU A 417 -11.25 36.07 4.89
CA LEU A 417 -11.13 35.15 6.03
C LEU A 417 -11.44 35.83 7.36
N SER A 418 -12.38 35.24 8.11
CA SER A 418 -12.76 35.63 9.47
C SER A 418 -11.86 35.02 10.56
N GLY A 419 -11.99 35.48 11.81
CA GLY A 419 -11.19 35.04 12.96
C GLY A 419 -11.08 33.50 13.10
N PRO A 420 -12.18 32.75 13.21
CA PRO A 420 -12.14 31.29 13.33
C PRO A 420 -11.48 30.59 12.14
N ALA A 421 -11.72 31.08 10.92
CA ALA A 421 -11.11 30.54 9.71
C ALA A 421 -9.59 30.82 9.68
N ARG A 422 -9.16 31.99 10.15
CA ARG A 422 -7.74 32.34 10.29
C ARG A 422 -7.03 31.47 11.32
N GLU A 423 -7.64 31.21 12.48
CA GLU A 423 -7.07 30.31 13.50
C GLU A 423 -6.91 28.88 12.96
N ARG A 424 -7.93 28.38 12.26
CA ARG A 424 -7.86 27.07 11.59
C ARG A 424 -6.77 27.04 10.53
N LEU A 425 -6.65 28.11 9.73
CA LEU A 425 -5.61 28.25 8.72
C LEU A 425 -4.21 28.24 9.37
N ALA A 426 -4.01 28.97 10.47
CA ALA A 426 -2.76 29.00 11.21
C ALA A 426 -2.34 27.61 11.70
N SER A 427 -3.29 26.85 12.25
CA SER A 427 -3.05 25.47 12.70
C SER A 427 -2.64 24.55 11.53
N LEU A 428 -3.34 24.64 10.39
CA LEU A 428 -3.04 23.83 9.21
C LEU A 428 -1.70 24.21 8.57
N VAL A 429 -1.38 25.50 8.48
CA VAL A 429 -0.08 25.98 7.99
C VAL A 429 1.05 25.49 8.89
N SER A 430 0.88 25.55 10.22
CA SER A 430 1.87 25.03 11.16
C SER A 430 2.13 23.53 10.94
N LYS A 431 1.07 22.72 10.79
CA LYS A 431 1.20 21.28 10.49
C LYS A 431 1.87 21.03 9.13
N LEU A 432 1.51 21.81 8.12
CA LEU A 432 2.07 21.69 6.76
C LEU A 432 3.56 22.05 6.70
N LEU A 433 4.01 23.02 7.51
CA LEU A 433 5.43 23.38 7.60
C LEU A 433 6.24 22.38 8.45
N GLN A 434 5.58 21.67 9.38
CA GLN A 434 6.21 20.61 10.18
C GLN A 434 6.31 19.28 9.44
N SER A 435 5.43 19.01 8.47
CA SER A 435 5.55 17.83 7.63
C SER A 435 6.82 17.91 6.78
N SER A 436 7.71 16.93 6.94
CA SER A 436 9.01 16.83 6.26
C SER A 436 8.90 16.57 4.74
N GLY A 437 7.69 16.42 4.21
CA GLY A 437 7.42 16.26 2.78
C GLY A 437 7.33 17.61 2.06
N ALA A 438 7.96 17.71 0.88
CA ALA A 438 7.76 18.87 0.01
C ALA A 438 6.29 18.92 -0.45
N MET A 439 5.65 20.09 -0.29
CA MET A 439 4.30 20.33 -0.82
C MET A 439 4.26 20.07 -2.33
N ASN A 440 3.63 18.97 -2.73
CA ASN A 440 3.57 18.57 -4.13
C ASN A 440 2.19 18.84 -4.72
N LEU A 441 1.96 20.10 -5.10
CA LEU A 441 0.70 20.54 -5.70
C LEU A 441 0.37 19.79 -7.00
N LYS A 442 1.38 19.41 -7.79
CA LYS A 442 1.17 18.63 -9.01
C LYS A 442 0.58 17.26 -8.70
N LYS A 443 1.11 16.57 -7.69
CA LYS A 443 0.56 15.29 -7.20
C LYS A 443 -0.84 15.47 -6.64
N TRP A 444 -1.07 16.52 -5.85
CA TRP A 444 -2.40 16.79 -5.30
C TRP A 444 -3.44 16.96 -6.41
N VAL A 445 -3.16 17.81 -7.43
CA VAL A 445 -4.04 18.01 -8.58
C VAL A 445 -4.36 16.70 -9.30
N ALA A 446 -3.34 15.87 -9.56
CA ALA A 446 -3.54 14.55 -10.15
C ALA A 446 -4.42 13.64 -9.27
N ALA A 447 -4.19 13.65 -7.96
CA ALA A 447 -4.93 12.85 -6.98
C ALA A 447 -6.40 13.28 -6.86
N VAL A 448 -6.72 14.57 -7.03
CA VAL A 448 -8.12 15.05 -7.11
C VAL A 448 -8.83 14.45 -8.32
N ASP A 449 -8.20 14.49 -9.50
CA ASP A 449 -8.81 13.93 -10.72
C ASP A 449 -8.96 12.40 -10.65
N LEU A 450 -7.99 11.70 -10.05
CA LEU A 450 -8.10 10.25 -9.79
C LEU A 450 -9.19 9.94 -8.76
N THR A 451 -9.34 10.77 -7.72
CA THR A 451 -10.45 10.65 -6.75
C THR A 451 -11.80 10.79 -7.45
N ALA A 452 -11.90 11.71 -8.41
CA ALA A 452 -13.11 11.86 -9.23
C ALA A 452 -13.40 10.59 -10.03
N ASP A 453 -12.39 10.01 -10.70
CA ASP A 453 -12.55 8.76 -11.46
C ASP A 453 -13.04 7.60 -10.58
N ARG A 454 -12.50 7.47 -9.37
CA ARG A 454 -12.95 6.48 -8.38
C ARG A 454 -14.40 6.69 -7.97
N ALA A 455 -14.81 7.94 -7.71
CA ALA A 455 -16.19 8.28 -7.39
C ALA A 455 -17.13 7.95 -8.56
N GLY A 456 -16.71 8.28 -9.79
CA GLY A 456 -17.41 7.90 -11.01
C GLY A 456 -17.62 6.39 -11.12
N LEU A 457 -16.56 5.59 -10.94
CA LEU A 457 -16.65 4.12 -10.97
C LEU A 457 -17.61 3.58 -9.90
N LEU A 458 -17.56 4.14 -8.70
CA LEU A 458 -18.40 3.67 -7.60
C LEU A 458 -19.89 3.86 -7.91
N VAL A 459 -20.28 5.01 -8.45
CA VAL A 459 -21.68 5.30 -8.81
C VAL A 459 -22.09 4.56 -10.09
N ALA A 460 -21.20 4.48 -11.09
CA ALA A 460 -21.44 3.75 -12.33
C ALA A 460 -21.60 2.24 -12.11
N HIS A 461 -20.91 1.70 -11.10
CA HIS A 461 -20.91 0.29 -10.74
C HIS A 461 -20.41 -0.66 -11.85
N ASP A 462 -19.64 -0.13 -12.81
CA ASP A 462 -19.13 -0.90 -13.93
C ASP A 462 -17.79 -0.34 -14.41
N LEU A 463 -16.75 -1.17 -14.34
CA LEU A 463 -15.39 -0.81 -14.73
C LEU A 463 -15.23 -0.73 -16.24
N GLU A 464 -15.88 -1.59 -17.02
CA GLU A 464 -15.81 -1.56 -18.49
C GLU A 464 -16.32 -0.20 -18.97
N ILE A 465 -17.52 0.21 -18.53
CA ILE A 465 -18.10 1.52 -18.83
C ILE A 465 -17.22 2.67 -18.34
N ALA A 466 -16.72 2.60 -17.09
CA ALA A 466 -15.86 3.65 -16.56
C ALA A 466 -14.57 3.81 -17.38
N THR A 467 -13.93 2.71 -17.78
CA THR A 467 -12.72 2.77 -18.62
C THR A 467 -13.00 3.28 -20.02
N ASP A 468 -14.13 2.89 -20.63
CA ASP A 468 -14.51 3.40 -21.95
C ASP A 468 -14.83 4.90 -21.90
N MET A 469 -15.42 5.37 -20.81
CA MET A 469 -15.64 6.80 -20.59
C MET A 469 -14.35 7.60 -20.42
N ILE A 470 -13.33 7.04 -19.77
CA ILE A 470 -12.00 7.66 -19.72
C ILE A 470 -11.39 7.71 -21.12
N LYS A 471 -11.44 6.61 -21.88
CA LYS A 471 -10.87 6.55 -23.24
C LYS A 471 -11.55 7.54 -24.21
N ALA A 472 -12.85 7.76 -24.05
CA ALA A 472 -13.63 8.67 -24.88
C ALA A 472 -13.55 10.15 -24.43
N SER A 473 -13.03 10.42 -23.24
CA SER A 473 -12.90 11.79 -22.73
C SER A 473 -11.78 12.59 -23.42
N ASP A 474 -11.84 13.92 -23.36
CA ASP A 474 -10.73 14.77 -23.81
C ASP A 474 -9.57 14.69 -22.81
N GLU A 475 -8.37 14.38 -23.31
CA GLU A 475 -7.16 14.23 -22.50
C GLU A 475 -6.70 15.57 -21.88
N SER A 476 -7.16 16.71 -22.40
CA SER A 476 -6.88 18.03 -21.84
C SER A 476 -7.55 18.30 -20.49
N VAL A 477 -8.59 17.53 -20.14
CA VAL A 477 -9.41 17.74 -18.92
C VAL A 477 -8.64 17.38 -17.64
N SER A 478 -7.66 16.48 -17.73
CA SER A 478 -6.83 16.05 -16.61
C SER A 478 -5.35 16.12 -16.95
N PRO A 479 -4.46 16.53 -16.01
CA PRO A 479 -3.02 16.44 -16.23
C PRO A 479 -2.51 14.99 -16.10
N VAL A 480 -3.39 14.03 -15.76
CA VAL A 480 -3.06 12.60 -15.70
C VAL A 480 -3.41 11.97 -17.05
N PRO A 481 -2.43 11.39 -17.77
CA PRO A 481 -2.67 10.73 -19.04
C PRO A 481 -3.71 9.61 -18.92
N HIS A 482 -4.46 9.34 -19.99
CA HIS A 482 -5.49 8.28 -19.97
C HIS A 482 -4.95 6.93 -19.51
N LYS A 483 -3.75 6.56 -19.97
CA LYS A 483 -3.08 5.32 -19.58
C LYS A 483 -2.91 5.19 -18.06
N ASP A 484 -2.52 6.28 -17.40
CA ASP A 484 -2.28 6.29 -15.96
C ASP A 484 -3.60 6.29 -15.17
N ARG A 485 -4.63 7.02 -15.65
CA ARG A 485 -5.99 6.99 -15.09
C ARG A 485 -6.60 5.59 -15.15
N LEU A 486 -6.51 4.93 -16.32
CA LEU A 486 -6.99 3.56 -16.52
C LEU A 486 -6.27 2.56 -15.59
N ARG A 487 -4.94 2.67 -15.47
CA ARG A 487 -4.16 1.82 -14.56
C ARG A 487 -4.62 2.00 -13.11
N GLU A 488 -4.74 3.24 -12.66
CA GLU A 488 -5.16 3.53 -11.29
C GLU A 488 -6.56 2.99 -11.01
N LEU A 489 -7.51 3.23 -11.93
CA LEU A 489 -8.89 2.81 -11.77
C LEU A 489 -9.03 1.28 -11.71
N VAL A 490 -8.28 0.55 -12.53
CA VAL A 490 -8.23 -0.93 -12.46
C VAL A 490 -7.67 -1.38 -11.11
N LEU A 491 -6.57 -0.80 -10.62
CA LEU A 491 -6.00 -1.15 -9.32
C LEU A 491 -6.92 -0.81 -8.14
N PHE A 492 -7.68 0.29 -8.24
CA PHE A 492 -8.70 0.65 -7.27
C PHE A 492 -9.87 -0.34 -7.29
N SER A 493 -10.34 -0.76 -8.46
CA SER A 493 -11.49 -1.68 -8.61
C SER A 493 -11.30 -3.05 -7.96
N ILE A 494 -10.06 -3.45 -7.69
CA ILE A 494 -9.72 -4.72 -7.03
C ILE A 494 -9.20 -4.52 -5.59
N SER A 495 -9.30 -3.29 -5.07
CA SER A 495 -8.78 -2.93 -3.76
C SER A 495 -9.79 -3.19 -2.65
N GLU A 496 -9.28 -3.41 -1.44
CA GLU A 496 -10.12 -3.49 -0.23
C GLU A 496 -10.90 -2.19 -0.01
N GLN A 497 -10.33 -1.03 -0.37
CA GLN A 497 -11.03 0.24 -0.29
C GLN A 497 -12.32 0.24 -1.14
N TYR A 498 -12.24 -0.22 -2.38
CA TYR A 498 -13.40 -0.30 -3.27
C TYR A 498 -14.42 -1.34 -2.80
N MET A 499 -13.98 -2.52 -2.38
CA MET A 499 -14.86 -3.57 -1.84
C MET A 499 -15.58 -3.10 -0.56
N THR A 500 -14.88 -2.38 0.31
CA THR A 500 -15.48 -1.77 1.52
C THR A 500 -16.56 -0.76 1.15
N LEU A 501 -16.32 0.08 0.14
CA LEU A 501 -17.32 1.04 -0.35
C LEU A 501 -18.53 0.34 -0.96
N ARG A 502 -18.34 -0.75 -1.70
CA ARG A 502 -19.44 -1.56 -2.25
C ARG A 502 -20.28 -2.19 -1.15
N GLN A 503 -19.65 -2.73 -0.11
CA GLN A 503 -20.35 -3.27 1.06
C GLN A 503 -21.12 -2.16 1.80
N ARG A 504 -20.48 -1.00 2.01
CA ARG A 504 -21.09 0.17 2.67
C ARG A 504 -22.36 0.63 1.96
N LEU A 505 -22.39 0.58 0.63
CA LEU A 505 -23.54 0.97 -0.19
C LEU A 505 -24.55 -0.16 -0.41
N GLY A 506 -24.30 -1.37 0.07
CA GLY A 506 -25.17 -2.53 -0.16
C GLY A 506 -25.23 -2.98 -1.62
N ILE A 507 -24.15 -2.72 -2.38
CA ILE A 507 -24.03 -3.10 -3.81
C ILE A 507 -23.02 -4.23 -4.02
N ALA A 508 -22.46 -4.78 -2.94
CA ALA A 508 -21.58 -5.94 -3.02
C ALA A 508 -22.39 -7.21 -3.36
N ILE A 509 -21.74 -8.16 -4.03
CA ILE A 509 -22.32 -9.49 -4.25
C ILE A 509 -22.31 -10.29 -2.96
N ASP A 510 -23.48 -10.77 -2.54
CA ASP A 510 -23.64 -11.63 -1.37
C ASP A 510 -22.85 -12.94 -1.50
N SER A 511 -22.26 -13.37 -0.38
CA SER A 511 -21.48 -14.62 -0.25
C SER A 511 -22.34 -15.87 -0.15
#